data_AF-A0A9C9N423-F1
#
_entry.id   AF-A0A9C9N423-F1
#
_cell.length_a   1.000
_cell.length_b   1.000
_cell.length_c   1.000
_cell.angle_alpha   90.00
_cell.angle_beta   90.00
_cell.angle_gamma   90.00
#
_symmetry.space_group_name_H-M   'P 1'
#
loop_
_entity.id
_entity.type
_entity.pdbx_description
1 polymer ?
#
loop_
_entity_poly.entity_id
_entity_poly.type
_entity_poly.pdbx_seq_one_letter_code
_entity_poly.pdbx_strand_id
1 'polypeptide(L)'
;MQAYVAGRPASAAFVADGQRSVVIGLTEQLIGRGELGGRGFAWCGNILPLTSPSGGGNAILTAVEEMVARLTRRFHLRGANGIDLVIGETPEGKAVPYLIEVNPRYTASMELVERAYELNVFSLHLAALDGHLPDFDSRERIAGPYFGKGIVYARRSVTVPQSETASWTAQGRRDVPHPGETIEAGHPVCTVLAEGASRADCWQRLLTGAEAVRHDIGDE
;
A
#
# COMPACT_ATOMS: atom_id res chain seq x y z
N MET A 1 -17.56 -18.57 7.43
CA MET A 1 -17.67 -17.24 8.06
C MET A 1 -16.39 -16.99 8.84
N GLN A 2 -15.75 -15.82 8.67
CA GLN A 2 -14.51 -15.45 9.35
C GLN A 2 -14.82 -14.47 10.48
N ALA A 3 -14.08 -14.52 11.58
CA ALA A 3 -14.23 -13.57 12.68
C ALA A 3 -13.80 -12.16 12.25
N TYR A 4 -14.55 -11.14 12.68
CA TYR A 4 -14.15 -9.75 12.48
C TYR A 4 -13.01 -9.41 13.44
N VAL A 5 -11.93 -8.85 12.91
CA VAL A 5 -10.79 -8.36 13.70
C VAL A 5 -10.79 -6.84 13.64
N ALA A 6 -11.00 -6.20 14.78
CA ALA A 6 -10.87 -4.75 14.90
C ALA A 6 -9.38 -4.36 14.95
N GLY A 7 -9.03 -3.27 14.28
CA GLY A 7 -7.66 -2.76 14.28
C GLY A 7 -7.37 -1.91 13.05
N ARG A 8 -6.09 -1.56 12.87
CA ARG A 8 -5.62 -0.79 11.72
C ARG A 8 -5.29 -1.73 10.56
N PRO A 9 -5.92 -1.59 9.38
CA PRO A 9 -5.53 -2.32 8.18
C PRO A 9 -4.09 -2.01 7.78
N ALA A 10 -3.32 -3.03 7.46
CA ALA A 10 -1.92 -2.93 7.07
C ALA A 10 -1.57 -3.99 6.04
N SER A 11 -0.47 -3.80 5.31
CA SER A 11 0.08 -4.84 4.45
C SER A 11 1.60 -4.89 4.55
N ALA A 12 2.17 -6.08 4.38
CA ALA A 12 3.62 -6.26 4.30
C ALA A 12 4.01 -6.83 2.93
N ALA A 13 5.04 -6.25 2.33
CA ALA A 13 5.69 -6.75 1.13
C ALA A 13 6.99 -7.47 1.53
N PHE A 14 7.23 -8.64 0.96
CA PHE A 14 8.43 -9.44 1.24
C PHE A 14 8.86 -10.22 0.00
N VAL A 15 10.14 -10.61 -0.02
CA VAL A 15 10.70 -11.53 -1.02
C VAL A 15 11.13 -12.82 -0.34
N ALA A 16 10.99 -13.94 -1.02
CA ALA A 16 11.24 -15.26 -0.45
C ALA A 16 11.92 -16.21 -1.45
N ASP A 17 12.76 -17.12 -0.96
CA ASP A 17 13.49 -18.11 -1.77
C ASP A 17 12.92 -19.54 -1.68
N GLY A 18 11.79 -19.71 -0.98
CA GLY A 18 11.18 -21.01 -0.68
C GLY A 18 11.49 -21.53 0.72
N GLN A 19 12.46 -20.94 1.43
CA GLN A 19 12.89 -21.34 2.78
C GLN A 19 13.09 -20.14 3.74
N ARG A 20 13.59 -19.04 3.22
CA ARG A 20 13.88 -17.77 3.90
C ARG A 20 13.12 -16.65 3.22
N SER A 21 12.91 -15.57 3.97
CA SER A 21 12.18 -14.40 3.50
C SER A 21 12.75 -13.11 4.08
N VAL A 22 12.66 -12.02 3.33
CA VAL A 22 13.05 -10.67 3.75
C VAL A 22 11.86 -9.73 3.55
N VAL A 23 11.39 -9.11 4.63
CA VAL A 23 10.35 -8.06 4.57
C VAL A 23 11.00 -6.79 4.06
N ILE A 24 10.45 -6.24 2.97
CA ILE A 24 10.98 -5.06 2.28
C ILE A 24 10.08 -3.82 2.46
N GLY A 25 8.89 -3.98 3.04
CA GLY A 25 8.04 -2.85 3.36
C GLY A 25 6.84 -3.23 4.22
N LEU A 26 6.47 -2.34 5.13
CA LEU A 26 5.27 -2.44 5.96
C LEU A 26 4.46 -1.15 5.81
N THR A 27 3.21 -1.27 5.42
CA THR A 27 2.36 -0.14 5.01
C THR A 27 1.05 -0.12 5.80
N GLU A 28 0.52 1.07 6.07
CA GLU A 28 -0.90 1.25 6.41
C GLU A 28 -1.73 1.04 5.14
N GLN A 29 -2.86 0.32 5.23
CA GLN A 29 -3.86 0.26 4.18
C GLN A 29 -4.95 1.31 4.40
N LEU A 30 -5.23 2.08 3.37
CA LEU A 30 -6.32 3.06 3.37
C LEU A 30 -7.59 2.34 2.91
N ILE A 31 -8.48 1.98 3.84
CA ILE A 31 -9.72 1.24 3.53
C ILE A 31 -10.93 2.15 3.70
N GLY A 32 -11.83 2.14 2.72
CA GLY A 32 -13.14 2.80 2.81
C GLY A 32 -13.08 4.31 3.00
N ARG A 33 -12.03 4.97 2.50
CA ARG A 33 -11.81 6.40 2.68
C ARG A 33 -12.78 7.21 1.82
N GLY A 34 -13.83 7.75 2.43
CA GLY A 34 -14.84 8.58 1.76
C GLY A 34 -14.26 9.87 1.18
N GLU A 35 -13.17 10.39 1.74
CA GLU A 35 -12.44 11.54 1.20
C GLU A 35 -11.90 11.24 -0.22
N LEU A 36 -11.48 9.99 -0.44
CA LEU A 36 -11.08 9.46 -1.74
C LEU A 36 -12.25 8.89 -2.55
N GLY A 37 -13.50 8.99 -2.08
CA GLY A 37 -14.69 8.44 -2.75
C GLY A 37 -14.89 6.94 -2.52
N GLY A 38 -14.06 6.31 -1.69
CA GLY A 38 -14.20 4.91 -1.33
C GLY A 38 -15.28 4.69 -0.26
N ARG A 39 -15.79 3.46 -0.17
CA ARG A 39 -16.83 3.05 0.80
C ARG A 39 -16.62 1.63 1.30
N GLY A 40 -17.16 1.32 2.47
CA GLY A 40 -17.08 -0.03 3.05
C GLY A 40 -15.65 -0.54 3.15
N PHE A 41 -15.37 -1.71 2.58
CA PHE A 41 -14.05 -2.33 2.56
C PHE A 41 -13.26 -2.07 1.27
N ALA A 42 -13.64 -1.08 0.46
CA ALA A 42 -12.87 -0.73 -0.74
C ALA A 42 -11.44 -0.32 -0.37
N TRP A 43 -10.45 -0.88 -1.06
CA TRP A 43 -9.05 -0.49 -0.90
C TRP A 43 -8.79 0.82 -1.63
N CYS A 44 -8.45 1.87 -0.89
CA CYS A 44 -8.20 3.21 -1.42
C CYS A 44 -6.71 3.55 -1.53
N GLY A 45 -5.80 2.63 -1.22
CA GLY A 45 -4.36 2.87 -1.30
C GLY A 45 -3.57 2.49 -0.05
N ASN A 46 -2.36 3.03 0.06
CA ASN A 46 -1.44 2.74 1.15
C ASN A 46 -0.63 3.97 1.58
N ILE A 47 -0.12 3.95 2.81
CA ILE A 47 0.94 4.84 3.28
C ILE A 47 2.09 4.01 3.83
N LEU A 48 3.31 4.33 3.40
CA LEU A 48 4.59 3.75 3.83
C LEU A 48 5.40 4.83 4.54
N PRO A 49 6.12 4.53 5.63
CA PRO A 49 6.02 3.32 6.44
C PRO A 49 4.74 3.30 7.30
N LEU A 50 4.37 2.11 7.80
CA LEU A 50 3.34 1.97 8.83
C LEU A 50 3.80 2.67 10.12
N THR A 51 3.12 3.76 10.51
CA THR A 51 3.40 4.43 11.78
C THR A 51 2.90 3.60 12.96
N SER A 52 3.74 3.39 13.97
CA SER A 52 3.32 2.89 15.29
C SER A 52 3.23 4.05 16.28
N PRO A 53 2.03 4.49 16.72
CA PRO A 53 1.86 5.63 17.61
C PRO A 53 2.58 5.51 18.95
N SER A 54 2.81 4.29 19.44
CA SER A 54 3.29 3.98 20.79
C SER A 54 4.72 3.41 20.83
N GLY A 55 5.54 3.63 19.80
CA GLY A 55 6.96 3.19 19.80
C GLY A 55 7.20 1.69 19.62
N GLY A 56 6.16 0.92 19.25
CA GLY A 56 6.20 -0.53 19.02
C GLY A 56 6.47 -0.98 17.58
N GLY A 57 6.89 -0.08 16.67
CA GLY A 57 7.05 -0.40 15.24
C GLY A 57 7.98 -1.60 15.00
N ASN A 58 9.08 -1.68 15.75
CA ASN A 58 10.02 -2.80 15.68
C ASN A 58 9.40 -4.12 16.15
N ALA A 59 8.52 -4.10 17.16
CA ALA A 59 7.88 -5.31 17.66
C ALA A 59 6.87 -5.86 16.64
N ILE A 60 6.11 -4.98 15.98
CA ILE A 60 5.22 -5.38 14.87
C ILE A 60 6.02 -5.93 13.71
N LEU A 61 7.10 -5.26 13.29
CA LEU A 61 7.95 -5.73 12.21
C LEU A 61 8.52 -7.12 12.52
N THR A 62 9.09 -7.34 13.70
CA THR A 62 9.60 -8.65 14.11
C THR A 62 8.51 -9.72 14.08
N ALA A 63 7.31 -9.43 14.60
CA ALA A 63 6.19 -10.38 14.54
C ALA A 63 5.76 -10.71 13.10
N VAL A 64 5.78 -9.73 12.21
CA VAL A 64 5.50 -9.91 10.78
C VAL A 64 6.61 -10.73 10.10
N GLU A 65 7.88 -10.45 10.38
CA GLU A 65 9.02 -11.22 9.86
C GLU A 65 8.94 -12.70 10.27
N GLU A 66 8.63 -12.98 11.54
CA GLU A 66 8.41 -14.34 12.03
C GLU A 66 7.24 -15.03 11.33
N MET A 67 6.15 -14.29 11.11
CA MET A 67 4.96 -14.77 10.40
C MET A 67 5.30 -15.14 8.95
N VAL A 68 5.93 -14.24 8.19
CA VAL A 68 6.30 -14.51 6.78
C VAL A 68 7.34 -15.62 6.67
N ALA A 69 8.26 -15.77 7.64
CA ALA A 69 9.22 -16.86 7.66
C ALA A 69 8.52 -18.23 7.83
N ARG A 70 7.53 -18.30 8.74
CA ARG A 70 6.71 -19.52 8.92
C ARG A 70 5.89 -19.84 7.68
N LEU A 71 5.23 -18.85 7.09
CA LEU A 71 4.45 -19.01 5.85
C LEU A 71 5.35 -19.49 4.70
N THR A 72 6.50 -18.85 4.53
CA THR A 72 7.48 -19.19 3.48
C THR A 72 7.91 -20.64 3.58
N ARG A 73 8.33 -21.11 4.76
CA ARG A 73 8.75 -22.53 4.93
C ARG A 73 7.59 -23.51 4.72
N ARG A 74 6.39 -23.14 5.16
CA ARG A 74 5.22 -24.02 5.11
C ARG A 74 4.65 -24.20 3.70
N PHE A 75 4.70 -23.14 2.90
CA PHE A 75 4.09 -23.08 1.57
C PHE A 75 5.12 -22.96 0.44
N HIS A 76 6.41 -22.92 0.76
CA HIS A 76 7.52 -22.75 -0.19
C HIS A 76 7.34 -21.50 -1.06
N LEU A 77 6.97 -20.38 -0.43
CA LEU A 77 6.76 -19.10 -1.12
C LEU A 77 8.07 -18.62 -1.76
N ARG A 78 8.00 -18.18 -3.02
CA ARG A 78 9.15 -17.74 -3.81
C ARG A 78 8.88 -16.40 -4.48
N GLY A 79 9.93 -15.63 -4.77
CA GLY A 79 9.85 -14.33 -5.42
C GLY A 79 9.21 -13.26 -4.54
N ALA A 80 8.64 -12.23 -5.16
CA ALA A 80 7.84 -11.19 -4.51
C ALA A 80 6.47 -11.69 -4.02
N ASN A 81 6.15 -11.38 -2.77
CA ASN A 81 4.94 -11.77 -2.08
C ASN A 81 4.41 -10.60 -1.23
N GLY A 82 3.09 -10.55 -1.03
CA GLY A 82 2.44 -9.63 -0.10
C GLY A 82 1.58 -10.39 0.91
N ILE A 83 1.38 -9.80 2.09
CA ILE A 83 0.33 -10.23 3.02
C ILE A 83 -0.51 -9.03 3.45
N ASP A 84 -1.80 -9.26 3.64
CA ASP A 84 -2.72 -8.31 4.23
C ASP A 84 -2.93 -8.65 5.71
N LEU A 85 -2.93 -7.60 6.52
CA LEU A 85 -2.89 -7.66 7.98
C LEU A 85 -3.92 -6.71 8.59
N VAL A 86 -4.33 -7.03 9.81
CA VAL A 86 -4.93 -6.04 10.72
C VAL A 86 -4.04 -5.94 11.95
N ILE A 87 -3.59 -4.73 12.28
CA ILE A 87 -2.89 -4.45 13.53
C ILE A 87 -3.95 -4.18 14.60
N GLY A 88 -4.29 -5.21 15.36
CA GLY A 88 -5.19 -5.12 16.51
C GLY A 88 -4.42 -4.86 17.80
N GLU A 89 -5.12 -4.88 18.91
CA GLU A 89 -4.56 -4.75 20.26
C GLU A 89 -5.02 -5.91 21.13
N THR A 90 -4.13 -6.44 21.98
CA THR A 90 -4.52 -7.39 23.03
C THR A 90 -5.25 -6.67 24.17
N PRO A 91 -5.93 -7.39 25.09
CA PRO A 91 -6.54 -6.78 26.27
C PRO A 91 -5.56 -5.97 27.12
N GLU A 92 -4.26 -6.31 27.08
CA GLU A 92 -3.17 -5.61 27.76
C GLU A 92 -2.65 -4.38 26.99
N GLY A 93 -3.28 -4.02 25.87
CA GLY A 93 -2.91 -2.87 25.04
C GLY A 93 -1.70 -3.10 24.14
N LYS A 94 -1.27 -4.35 23.93
CA LYS A 94 -0.14 -4.66 23.05
C LYS A 94 -0.61 -4.77 21.60
N ALA A 95 0.03 -4.04 20.69
CA ALA A 95 -0.24 -4.16 19.26
C ALA A 95 0.17 -5.56 18.73
N VAL A 96 -0.71 -6.20 17.94
CA VAL A 96 -0.49 -7.54 17.37
C VAL A 96 -0.97 -7.59 15.91
N PRO A 97 -0.16 -8.14 14.98
CA PRO A 97 -0.59 -8.35 13.60
C PRO A 97 -1.42 -9.62 13.47
N TYR A 98 -2.61 -9.51 12.89
CA TYR A 98 -3.47 -10.62 12.50
C TYR A 98 -3.43 -10.80 10.98
N LEU A 99 -3.10 -12.00 10.52
CA LEU A 99 -3.07 -12.34 9.10
C LEU A 99 -4.49 -12.41 8.53
N ILE A 100 -4.70 -11.74 7.38
CA ILE A 100 -5.96 -11.78 6.63
C ILE A 100 -5.79 -12.59 5.35
N GLU A 101 -4.79 -12.25 4.53
CA GLU A 101 -4.58 -12.85 3.22
C GLU A 101 -3.08 -12.98 2.90
N VAL A 102 -2.73 -14.02 2.14
CA VAL A 102 -1.39 -14.20 1.56
C VAL A 102 -1.52 -14.10 0.04
N ASN A 103 -0.79 -13.16 -0.55
CA ASN A 103 -0.75 -12.87 -1.98
C ASN A 103 0.63 -13.27 -2.55
N PRO A 104 0.80 -14.47 -3.11
CA PRO A 104 2.09 -14.93 -3.64
C PRO A 104 2.40 -14.32 -5.02
N ARG A 105 2.38 -12.99 -5.10
CA ARG A 105 2.57 -12.18 -6.30
C ARG A 105 3.00 -10.76 -5.93
N TYR A 106 3.37 -9.99 -6.95
CA TYR A 106 3.51 -8.54 -6.83
C TYR A 106 2.18 -7.90 -6.38
N THR A 107 2.23 -7.04 -5.36
CA THR A 107 1.07 -6.34 -4.80
C THR A 107 1.19 -4.83 -5.00
N ALA A 108 0.05 -4.13 -5.00
CA ALA A 108 0.01 -2.70 -5.30
C ALA A 108 0.82 -1.83 -4.32
N SER A 109 1.03 -2.28 -3.07
CA SER A 109 1.86 -1.59 -2.08
C SER A 109 3.36 -1.60 -2.42
N MET A 110 3.81 -2.53 -3.27
CA MET A 110 5.21 -2.61 -3.69
C MET A 110 5.66 -1.42 -4.54
N GLU A 111 4.75 -0.76 -5.27
CA GLU A 111 5.07 0.47 -6.02
C GLU A 111 5.57 1.58 -5.08
N LEU A 112 4.99 1.67 -3.87
CA LEU A 112 5.47 2.60 -2.84
C LEU A 112 6.83 2.19 -2.29
N VAL A 113 7.08 0.88 -2.14
CA VAL A 113 8.38 0.37 -1.66
C VAL A 113 9.49 0.67 -2.67
N GLU A 114 9.25 0.42 -3.95
CA GLU A 114 10.19 0.75 -5.03
C GLU A 114 10.52 2.24 -5.04
N ARG A 115 9.48 3.08 -4.94
CA ARG A 115 9.65 4.54 -4.92
C ARG A 115 10.38 5.04 -3.67
N ALA A 116 10.07 4.49 -2.50
CA ALA A 116 10.61 4.97 -1.23
C ALA A 116 12.06 4.56 -1.00
N TYR A 117 12.43 3.35 -1.42
CA TYR A 117 13.70 2.72 -1.06
C TYR A 117 14.60 2.46 -2.27
N GLU A 118 14.24 2.96 -3.45
CA GLU A 118 14.96 2.78 -4.71
C GLU A 118 15.24 1.32 -5.05
N LEU A 119 14.33 0.43 -4.65
CA LEU A 119 14.41 -0.99 -4.95
C LEU A 119 13.77 -1.28 -6.31
N ASN A 120 14.29 -2.28 -7.01
CA ASN A 120 13.61 -2.90 -8.16
C ASN A 120 13.07 -4.26 -7.71
N VAL A 121 11.77 -4.31 -7.39
CA VAL A 121 11.13 -5.51 -6.84
C VAL A 121 11.07 -6.64 -7.87
N PHE A 122 11.02 -6.32 -9.16
CA PHE A 122 11.09 -7.34 -10.21
C PHE A 122 12.47 -8.03 -10.24
N SER A 123 13.56 -7.28 -10.14
CA SER A 123 14.90 -7.83 -10.00
C SER A 123 15.05 -8.65 -8.73
N LEU A 124 14.51 -8.18 -7.59
CA LEU A 124 14.50 -8.95 -6.34
C LEU A 124 13.67 -10.23 -6.46
N HIS A 125 12.54 -10.19 -7.18
CA HIS A 125 11.72 -11.37 -7.46
C HIS A 125 12.56 -12.43 -8.19
N LEU A 126 13.21 -12.06 -9.30
CA LEU A 126 14.04 -12.99 -10.07
C LEU A 126 15.22 -13.54 -9.25
N ALA A 127 15.94 -12.66 -8.54
CA ALA A 127 17.04 -13.06 -7.68
C ALA A 127 16.60 -14.08 -6.60
N ALA A 128 15.43 -13.85 -5.99
CA ALA A 128 14.87 -14.75 -4.99
C ALA A 128 14.42 -16.09 -5.58
N LEU A 129 13.96 -16.12 -6.85
CA LEU A 129 13.78 -17.40 -7.56
C LEU A 129 15.11 -18.15 -7.68
N ASP A 130 16.24 -17.47 -7.85
CA ASP A 130 17.57 -18.09 -7.90
C ASP A 130 18.19 -18.33 -6.51
N GLY A 131 17.44 -18.16 -5.42
CA GLY A 131 17.93 -18.40 -4.06
C GLY A 131 18.65 -17.22 -3.40
N HIS A 132 18.70 -16.07 -4.06
CA HIS A 132 19.38 -14.87 -3.59
C HIS A 132 18.38 -13.88 -2.99
N LEU A 133 18.52 -13.60 -1.69
CA LEU A 133 17.71 -12.61 -0.99
C LEU A 133 18.52 -11.32 -0.78
N PRO A 134 17.87 -10.15 -0.78
CA PRO A 134 18.56 -8.89 -0.55
C PRO A 134 19.09 -8.80 0.88
N ASP A 135 20.22 -8.11 1.03
CA ASP A 135 20.65 -7.59 2.33
C ASP A 135 19.88 -6.29 2.59
N PHE A 136 18.73 -6.41 3.28
CA PHE A 136 17.81 -5.30 3.52
C PHE A 136 17.22 -5.41 4.92
N ASP A 137 17.36 -4.35 5.72
CA ASP A 137 16.70 -4.22 7.02
C ASP A 137 15.62 -3.13 6.98
N SER A 138 14.36 -3.57 7.05
CA SER A 138 13.20 -2.67 7.12
C SER A 138 13.26 -1.71 8.31
N ARG A 139 13.96 -2.06 9.41
CA ARG A 139 14.06 -1.23 10.62
C ARG A 139 14.68 0.14 10.36
N GLU A 140 15.67 0.20 9.47
CA GLU A 140 16.35 1.45 9.11
C GLU A 140 15.46 2.41 8.33
N ARG A 141 14.29 1.96 7.87
CA ARG A 141 13.39 2.71 6.99
C ARG A 141 12.08 3.11 7.66
N ILE A 142 11.88 2.76 8.94
CA ILE A 142 10.67 3.09 9.72
C ILE A 142 10.60 4.58 10.09
N ALA A 143 11.73 5.28 10.11
CA ALA A 143 11.84 6.68 10.53
C ALA A 143 12.06 7.69 9.37
N GLY A 144 11.79 7.28 8.12
CA GLY A 144 11.98 8.11 6.92
C GLY A 144 10.78 9.00 6.56
N PRO A 145 10.85 9.70 5.41
CA PRO A 145 9.68 10.37 4.84
C PRO A 145 8.58 9.36 4.54
N TYR A 146 7.35 9.85 4.51
CA TYR A 146 6.16 9.05 4.24
C TYR A 146 5.78 9.13 2.77
N PHE A 147 5.51 7.98 2.17
CA PHE A 147 5.08 7.84 0.78
C PHE A 147 3.66 7.29 0.74
N GLY A 148 2.81 7.95 -0.02
CA GLY A 148 1.39 7.66 -0.11
C GLY A 148 0.99 7.32 -1.53
N LYS A 149 0.09 6.35 -1.65
CA LYS A 149 -0.68 6.04 -2.85
C LYS A 149 -2.15 6.13 -2.48
N GLY A 150 -2.93 6.89 -3.25
CA GLY A 150 -4.37 7.02 -3.08
C GLY A 150 -5.11 6.79 -4.39
N ILE A 151 -6.10 5.90 -4.41
CA ILE A 151 -7.02 5.77 -5.55
C ILE A 151 -8.14 6.77 -5.36
N VAL A 152 -8.34 7.63 -6.35
CA VAL A 152 -9.50 8.53 -6.41
C VAL A 152 -10.64 7.78 -7.07
N TYR A 153 -11.74 7.60 -6.35
CA TYR A 153 -12.98 7.04 -6.86
C TYR A 153 -13.94 8.16 -7.26
N ALA A 154 -14.64 7.96 -8.37
CA ALA A 154 -15.65 8.87 -8.88
C ALA A 154 -16.85 8.90 -7.91
N ARG A 155 -17.31 10.07 -7.48
CA ARG A 155 -18.49 10.20 -6.61
C ARG A 155 -19.79 10.10 -7.41
N ARG A 156 -19.76 10.60 -8.64
CA ARG A 156 -20.82 10.45 -9.66
C ARG A 156 -20.22 9.95 -10.96
N SER A 157 -21.05 9.53 -11.91
CA SER A 157 -20.55 9.17 -13.24
C SER A 157 -20.02 10.43 -13.94
N VAL A 158 -18.81 10.34 -14.48
CA VAL A 158 -18.06 11.45 -15.08
C VAL A 158 -17.51 11.05 -16.44
N THR A 159 -17.23 12.03 -17.28
CA THR A 159 -16.50 11.83 -18.53
C THR A 159 -15.20 12.59 -18.47
N VAL A 160 -14.08 11.89 -18.66
CA VAL A 160 -12.73 12.46 -18.60
C VAL A 160 -12.57 13.51 -19.70
N PRO A 161 -12.09 14.73 -19.39
CA PRO A 161 -11.90 15.75 -20.41
C PRO A 161 -10.90 15.32 -21.49
N GLN A 162 -11.13 15.77 -22.72
CA GLN A 162 -10.29 15.43 -23.86
C GLN A 162 -8.84 15.97 -23.76
N SER A 163 -8.62 17.05 -22.99
CA SER A 163 -7.35 17.78 -22.91
C SER A 163 -6.43 17.37 -21.75
N GLU A 164 -6.89 16.53 -20.81
CA GLU A 164 -6.28 16.49 -19.47
C GLU A 164 -5.33 15.30 -19.21
N THR A 165 -5.48 14.18 -19.91
CA THR A 165 -4.82 12.92 -19.50
C THR A 165 -3.28 12.96 -19.62
N ALA A 166 -2.74 13.72 -20.59
CA ALA A 166 -1.30 13.91 -20.72
C ALA A 166 -0.71 14.74 -19.56
N SER A 167 -1.43 15.78 -19.10
CA SER A 167 -0.99 16.64 -18.00
C SER A 167 -0.95 15.85 -16.68
N TRP A 168 -1.92 14.96 -16.47
CA TRP A 168 -2.01 14.09 -15.28
C TRP A 168 -0.81 13.16 -15.13
N THR A 169 -0.37 12.56 -16.23
CA THR A 169 0.82 11.69 -16.23
C THR A 169 2.07 12.50 -15.89
N ALA A 170 2.21 13.71 -16.45
CA ALA A 170 3.32 14.62 -16.14
C ALA A 170 3.32 15.11 -14.68
N GLN A 171 2.14 15.24 -14.07
CA GLN A 171 1.96 15.52 -12.64
C GLN A 171 2.25 14.30 -11.73
N GLY A 172 2.62 13.15 -12.31
CA GLY A 172 2.97 11.95 -11.56
C GLY A 172 1.78 11.09 -11.12
N ARG A 173 0.57 11.33 -11.65
CA ARG A 173 -0.58 10.43 -11.46
C ARG A 173 -0.31 9.09 -12.16
N ARG A 174 -0.98 8.03 -11.71
CA ARG A 174 -0.91 6.67 -12.26
C ARG A 174 -2.29 6.17 -12.60
N ASP A 175 -2.37 5.10 -13.40
CA ASP A 175 -3.65 4.53 -13.85
C ASP A 175 -4.56 5.60 -14.49
N VAL A 176 -3.96 6.47 -15.31
CA VAL A 176 -4.65 7.61 -15.92
C VAL A 176 -5.60 7.10 -17.00
N PRO A 177 -6.90 7.49 -16.97
CA PRO A 177 -7.90 7.01 -17.92
C PRO A 177 -7.69 7.64 -19.30
N HIS A 178 -8.38 7.11 -20.31
CA HIS A 178 -8.30 7.66 -21.67
C HIS A 178 -9.12 8.95 -21.82
N PRO A 179 -8.72 9.87 -22.72
CA PRO A 179 -9.53 11.05 -23.07
C PRO A 179 -10.95 10.67 -23.50
N GLY A 180 -11.96 11.31 -22.91
CA GLY A 180 -13.37 11.05 -23.22
C GLY A 180 -13.94 9.75 -22.63
N GLU A 181 -13.17 9.01 -21.83
CA GLU A 181 -13.66 7.82 -21.14
C GLU A 181 -14.75 8.18 -20.12
N THR A 182 -15.84 7.42 -20.10
CA THR A 182 -16.88 7.53 -19.07
C THR A 182 -16.57 6.60 -17.91
N ILE A 183 -16.47 7.15 -16.71
CA ILE A 183 -16.22 6.42 -15.47
C ILE A 183 -17.47 6.49 -14.62
N GLU A 184 -17.99 5.32 -14.23
CA GLU A 184 -19.20 5.22 -13.43
C GLU A 184 -18.98 5.59 -11.97
N ALA A 185 -20.04 6.04 -11.30
CA ALA A 185 -20.01 6.34 -9.87
C ALA A 185 -19.50 5.14 -9.05
N GLY A 186 -18.52 5.40 -8.18
CA GLY A 186 -17.86 4.41 -7.33
C GLY A 186 -16.75 3.61 -8.02
N HIS A 187 -16.42 3.90 -9.28
CA HIS A 187 -15.28 3.30 -9.99
C HIS A 187 -14.00 4.14 -9.81
N PRO A 188 -12.81 3.51 -9.87
CA PRO A 188 -11.54 4.23 -9.78
C PRO A 188 -11.35 5.14 -11.00
N VAL A 189 -10.92 6.37 -10.75
CA VAL A 189 -10.56 7.35 -11.78
C VAL A 189 -9.08 7.25 -12.10
N CYS A 190 -8.24 7.48 -11.10
CA CYS A 190 -6.79 7.34 -11.22
C CYS A 190 -6.15 7.24 -9.83
N THR A 191 -4.86 6.97 -9.83
CA THR A 191 -4.03 6.96 -8.63
C THR A 191 -3.28 8.28 -8.49
N VAL A 192 -3.33 8.87 -7.29
CA VAL A 192 -2.48 10.00 -6.85
C VAL A 192 -1.38 9.49 -5.92
N LEU A 193 -0.21 10.10 -6.03
CA LEU A 193 0.97 9.77 -5.22
C LEU A 193 1.38 10.99 -4.41
N ALA A 194 1.88 10.77 -3.19
CA ALA A 194 2.36 11.84 -2.34
C ALA A 194 3.60 11.43 -1.56
N GLU A 195 4.37 12.44 -1.16
CA GLU A 195 5.44 12.30 -0.18
C GLU A 195 5.25 13.38 0.89
N GLY A 196 5.40 13.05 2.16
CA GLY A 196 5.25 13.98 3.27
C GLY A 196 6.20 13.71 4.43
N ALA A 197 6.47 14.73 5.24
CA ALA A 197 7.37 14.63 6.39
C ALA A 197 6.76 13.84 7.57
N SER A 198 5.44 13.60 7.54
CA SER A 198 4.71 12.78 8.50
C SER A 198 3.58 12.03 7.80
N ARG A 199 3.03 11.01 8.46
CA ARG A 199 1.83 10.31 7.98
C ARG A 199 0.63 11.26 7.77
N ALA A 200 0.50 12.28 8.61
CA ALA A 200 -0.56 13.27 8.49
C ALA A 200 -0.34 14.20 7.28
N ASP A 201 0.88 14.70 7.09
CA ASP A 201 1.26 15.53 5.93
C ASP A 201 1.10 14.75 4.63
N CYS A 202 1.59 13.51 4.57
CA CYS A 202 1.42 12.64 3.40
C CYS A 202 -0.05 12.41 3.06
N TRP A 203 -0.90 12.19 4.06
CA TRP A 203 -2.34 12.05 3.86
C TRP A 203 -2.98 13.34 3.34
N GLN A 204 -2.63 14.49 3.91
CA GLN A 204 -3.15 15.77 3.45
C GLN A 204 -2.78 16.05 1.99
N ARG A 205 -1.56 15.72 1.59
CA ARG A 205 -1.09 15.85 0.19
C ARG A 205 -1.82 14.89 -0.76
N LEU A 206 -2.14 13.67 -0.33
CA LEU A 206 -3.01 12.76 -1.10
C LEU A 206 -4.39 13.39 -1.31
N LEU A 207 -4.96 14.02 -0.28
CA LEU A 207 -6.25 14.70 -0.39
C LEU A 207 -6.19 15.89 -1.34
N THR A 208 -5.16 16.74 -1.27
CA THR A 208 -4.95 17.83 -2.24
C THR A 208 -4.85 17.30 -3.67
N GLY A 209 -4.12 16.20 -3.89
CA GLY A 209 -4.05 15.55 -5.20
C GLY A 209 -5.39 15.02 -5.67
N ALA A 210 -6.18 14.42 -4.78
CA ALA A 210 -7.51 13.91 -5.09
C ALA A 210 -8.51 15.03 -5.40
N GLU A 211 -8.46 16.15 -4.69
CA GLU A 211 -9.26 17.34 -4.96
C GLU A 211 -8.94 17.94 -6.33
N ALA A 212 -7.65 18.00 -6.70
CA ALA A 212 -7.24 18.42 -8.04
C ALA A 212 -7.82 17.51 -9.12
N VAL A 213 -7.73 16.18 -8.95
CA VAL A 213 -8.38 15.22 -9.87
C VAL A 213 -9.88 15.50 -9.98
N ARG A 214 -10.57 15.68 -8.86
CA ARG A 214 -12.03 15.94 -8.84
C ARG A 214 -12.39 17.21 -9.59
N HIS A 215 -11.66 18.30 -9.34
CA HIS A 215 -11.86 19.55 -10.06
C HIS A 215 -11.68 19.36 -11.57
N ASP A 216 -10.62 18.65 -11.99
CA ASP A 216 -10.32 18.41 -13.41
C ASP A 216 -11.46 17.65 -14.13
N ILE A 217 -12.16 16.74 -13.45
CA ILE A 217 -13.28 15.96 -14.02
C ILE A 217 -14.67 16.48 -13.63
N GLY A 218 -14.75 17.59 -12.90
CA GLY A 218 -15.98 18.16 -12.36
C GLY A 218 -16.69 17.30 -11.30
N ASP A 219 -15.99 16.41 -10.60
CA ASP A 219 -16.54 15.50 -9.57
C ASP A 219 -16.49 16.09 -8.15
N GLU A 220 -17.05 17.29 -7.96
CA GLU A 220 -17.12 17.99 -6.67
C GLU A 220 -18.05 17.29 -5.65
#